data_AF-A0A445D036-F1
#
_entry.id   AF-A0A445D036-F1
#
_cell.length_a   1.000
_cell.length_b   1.000
_cell.length_c   1.000
_cell.angle_alpha   90.00
_cell.angle_beta   90.00
_cell.angle_gamma   90.00
#
_symmetry.space_group_name_H-M   'P 1'
#
loop_
_entity.id
_entity.type
_entity.pdbx_description
1 polymer ?
#
loop_
_entity_poly.entity_id
_entity_poly.type
_entity_poly.pdbx_seq_one_letter_code
_entity_poly.pdbx_strand_id
1 'polypeptide(L)'
;MAEGLFNFVIAWTFMFAPVLYTDCRRDRYKGSLDVLWGLQMFLTNTFLIPYMAIRLNNADDVSGPSKRSELGSLMTNGASYVGLIGGITCIVSILWALYGRTDANFGGIADRWEFLVGFFGSERLAYAFIWDICLYMIFQPWLLGDNLQNVQEDKVVLVNYLRYIPVVGIIAYLLCLEPKKV
;
A
#
# COMPACT_ATOMS: atom_id res chain seq x y z
N MET A 1 -12.46 -15.82 5.32
CA MET A 1 -12.68 -14.96 4.13
C MET A 1 -12.52 -13.48 4.46
N ALA A 2 -13.37 -12.87 5.30
CA ALA A 2 -13.24 -11.47 5.74
C ALA A 2 -11.87 -11.15 6.38
N GLU A 3 -11.39 -12.02 7.25
CA GLU A 3 -10.06 -11.92 7.90
C GLU A 3 -8.92 -11.89 6.88
N GLY A 4 -9.02 -12.70 5.82
CA GLY A 4 -8.02 -12.74 4.75
C GLY A 4 -8.05 -11.45 3.92
N LEU A 5 -9.24 -10.92 3.61
CA LEU A 5 -9.38 -9.64 2.93
C LEU A 5 -8.79 -8.48 3.77
N PHE A 6 -9.10 -8.45 5.06
CA PHE A 6 -8.55 -7.46 5.99
C PHE A 6 -7.01 -7.53 6.04
N ASN A 7 -6.46 -8.72 6.28
CA ASN A 7 -5.01 -8.91 6.34
C ASN A 7 -4.32 -8.52 5.03
N PHE A 8 -4.97 -8.80 3.88
CA PHE A 8 -4.48 -8.40 2.56
C PHE A 8 -4.40 -6.88 2.42
N VAL A 9 -5.47 -6.16 2.76
CA VAL A 9 -5.51 -4.69 2.66
C VAL A 9 -4.53 -4.04 3.64
N ILE A 10 -4.43 -4.55 4.87
CA ILE A 10 -3.50 -4.04 5.87
C ILE A 10 -2.04 -4.31 5.47
N ALA A 11 -1.72 -5.49 4.93
CA ALA A 11 -0.40 -5.79 4.42
C ALA A 11 -0.01 -4.87 3.25
N TRP A 12 -0.95 -4.57 2.36
CA TRP A 12 -0.73 -3.60 1.29
C TRP A 12 -0.48 -2.19 1.84
N THR A 13 -1.30 -1.76 2.80
CA THR A 13 -1.15 -0.47 3.49
C THR A 13 0.20 -0.35 4.21
N PHE A 14 0.64 -1.43 4.85
CA PHE A 14 1.94 -1.51 5.51
C PHE A 14 3.08 -1.28 4.51
N MET A 15 3.01 -1.86 3.31
CA MET A 15 4.00 -1.62 2.25
C MET A 15 3.98 -0.18 1.70
N PHE A 16 2.87 0.56 1.84
CA PHE A 16 2.83 1.98 1.45
C PHE A 16 3.67 2.89 2.34
N ALA A 17 3.98 2.52 3.59
CA ALA A 17 4.81 3.35 4.47
C ALA A 17 6.15 3.77 3.83
N PRO A 18 7.05 2.84 3.47
CA PRO A 18 8.33 3.21 2.85
C PRO A 18 8.17 4.01 1.55
N VAL A 19 7.08 3.79 0.80
CA VAL A 19 6.76 4.60 -0.40
C VAL A 19 6.44 6.05 -0.01
N LEU A 20 5.58 6.27 0.99
CA LEU A 20 5.24 7.61 1.49
C LEU A 20 6.47 8.33 2.06
N TYR A 21 7.35 7.62 2.78
CA TYR A 21 8.56 8.21 3.36
C TYR A 21 9.64 8.55 2.32
N THR A 22 9.67 7.85 1.19
CA THR A 22 10.56 8.14 0.06
C THR A 22 9.94 9.06 -0.99
N ASP A 23 8.70 9.50 -0.80
CA ASP A 23 8.03 10.32 -1.79
C ASP A 23 8.75 11.65 -2.05
N CYS A 24 9.04 11.93 -3.32
CA CYS A 24 9.73 13.13 -3.78
C CYS A 24 8.95 14.42 -3.50
N ARG A 25 7.63 14.31 -3.35
CA ARG A 25 6.72 15.42 -3.06
C ARG A 25 6.23 15.41 -1.61
N ARG A 26 6.81 14.58 -0.75
CA ARG A 26 6.40 14.43 0.65
C ARG A 26 6.42 15.75 1.44
N ASP A 27 7.35 16.65 1.11
CA ASP A 27 7.54 17.91 1.84
C ASP A 27 6.38 18.90 1.62
N ARG A 28 5.49 18.64 0.65
CA ARG A 28 4.23 19.39 0.48
C ARG A 28 3.21 19.08 1.58
N TYR A 29 3.34 17.91 2.21
CA TYR A 29 2.53 17.55 3.36
C TYR A 29 3.19 18.08 4.64
N LYS A 30 2.62 19.14 5.21
CA LYS A 30 3.14 19.80 6.42
C LYS A 30 2.85 19.05 7.73
N GLY A 31 2.09 17.95 7.66
CA GLY A 31 1.78 17.12 8.82
C GLY A 31 2.82 16.03 9.07
N SER A 32 2.67 15.31 10.18
CA SER A 32 3.49 14.12 10.43
C SER A 32 3.05 12.97 9.52
N LEU A 33 3.95 12.51 8.65
CA LEU A 33 3.75 11.32 7.81
C LEU A 33 3.51 10.06 8.66
N ASP A 34 4.08 10.00 9.87
CA ASP A 34 3.88 8.88 10.80
C ASP A 34 2.43 8.83 11.30
N VAL A 35 1.84 9.99 11.59
CA VAL A 35 0.44 10.11 11.98
C VAL A 35 -0.47 9.79 10.79
N LEU A 36 -0.13 10.29 9.60
CA LEU A 36 -0.88 9.98 8.39
C LEU A 36 -0.89 8.48 8.10
N TRP A 37 0.27 7.83 8.13
CA TRP A 37 0.39 6.40 7.92
C TRP A 37 -0.28 5.59 9.04
N GLY A 38 -0.13 6.01 10.30
CA GLY A 38 -0.80 5.37 11.43
C GLY A 38 -2.33 5.42 11.30
N LEU A 39 -2.87 6.57 10.91
CA LEU A 39 -4.31 6.73 10.63
C LEU A 39 -4.74 5.97 9.37
N GLN A 40 -3.88 5.94 8.35
CA GLN A 40 -4.08 5.14 7.13
C GLN A 40 -4.23 3.66 7.47
N MET A 41 -3.48 3.10 8.43
CA MET A 41 -3.62 1.69 8.82
C MET A 41 -5.02 1.34 9.37
N PHE A 42 -5.81 2.32 9.82
CA PHE A 42 -7.18 2.11 10.30
C PHE A 42 -8.26 2.58 9.33
N LEU A 43 -8.02 3.72 8.65
CA LEU A 43 -8.99 4.41 7.79
C LEU A 43 -8.33 4.80 6.46
N THR A 44 -7.71 3.80 5.86
CA THR A 44 -7.06 3.75 4.56
C THR A 44 -7.64 4.73 3.51
N ASN A 45 -8.91 4.62 3.15
CA ASN A 45 -9.50 5.49 2.11
C ASN A 45 -9.58 6.97 2.50
N THR A 46 -9.75 7.27 3.78
CA THR A 46 -10.01 8.62 4.25
C THR A 46 -8.76 9.49 4.23
N PHE A 47 -7.58 8.90 4.42
CA PHE A 47 -6.33 9.64 4.58
C PHE A 47 -5.45 9.68 3.32
N LEU A 48 -5.53 8.65 2.47
CA LEU A 48 -4.76 8.62 1.23
C LEU A 48 -5.27 9.63 0.20
N ILE A 49 -6.58 9.85 0.10
CA ILE A 49 -7.16 10.80 -0.87
C ILE A 49 -6.70 12.24 -0.58
N PRO A 50 -6.84 12.79 0.65
CA PRO A 50 -6.32 14.11 0.98
C PRO A 50 -4.81 14.22 0.77
N TYR A 51 -4.04 13.16 1.08
CA TYR A 51 -2.61 13.15 0.84
C TYR A 51 -2.29 13.35 -0.64
N MET A 52 -2.93 12.57 -1.52
CA MET A 52 -2.74 12.68 -2.97
C MET A 52 -3.18 14.06 -3.50
N ALA A 53 -4.22 14.66 -2.92
CA ALA A 53 -4.66 16.01 -3.26
C ALA A 53 -3.66 17.10 -2.82
N ILE A 54 -3.14 17.03 -1.58
CA ILE A 54 -2.13 17.97 -1.08
C ILE A 54 -0.84 17.86 -1.91
N ARG A 55 -0.46 16.64 -2.28
CA ARG A 55 0.70 16.35 -3.13
C ARG A 55 0.61 17.00 -4.52
N LEU A 56 -0.59 17.20 -5.04
CA LEU A 56 -0.82 17.89 -6.32
C LEU A 56 -0.69 19.42 -6.22
N ASN A 57 -0.77 19.98 -5.02
CA ASN A 57 -0.67 21.43 -4.83
C ASN A 57 0.74 21.95 -5.18
N ASN A 58 0.85 23.25 -5.45
CA ASN A 58 2.14 23.89 -5.69
C ASN A 58 3.02 23.77 -4.45
N ALA A 59 4.33 23.58 -4.68
CA ALA A 59 5.29 23.62 -3.59
C ALA A 59 5.38 25.07 -3.10
N ASP A 60 5.31 25.28 -1.78
CA ASP A 60 5.65 26.57 -1.21
C ASP A 60 7.16 26.78 -1.39
N ASP A 61 7.57 27.93 -1.94
CA ASP A 61 8.98 28.27 -2.22
C ASP A 61 9.87 28.37 -0.95
N VAL A 62 9.31 28.11 0.23
CA VAL A 62 9.88 28.44 1.54
C VAL A 62 10.31 27.21 2.35
N SER A 63 9.92 25.98 1.98
CA SER A 63 10.26 24.78 2.74
C SER A 63 11.50 24.06 2.20
N GLY A 64 12.62 24.16 2.92
CA GLY A 64 13.78 23.28 2.73
C GLY A 64 13.44 21.81 3.04
N PRO A 65 14.32 20.84 2.66
CA PRO A 65 14.03 19.41 2.80
C PRO A 65 13.71 19.05 4.26
N SER A 66 12.54 18.45 4.51
CA SER A 66 12.15 18.08 5.87
C SER A 66 12.99 16.89 6.36
N LYS A 67 13.41 16.95 7.64
CA LYS A 67 14.14 15.86 8.27
C LYS A 67 13.22 14.64 8.37
N ARG A 68 13.68 13.49 7.85
CA ARG A 68 12.92 12.22 7.92
C ARG A 68 12.80 11.79 9.40
N SER A 69 11.60 11.38 9.82
CA SER A 69 11.34 10.79 11.15
C SER A 69 12.18 9.52 11.36
N GLU A 70 12.46 9.16 12.61
CA GLU A 70 13.17 7.93 12.96
C GLU A 70 12.44 6.67 12.46
N LEU A 71 11.11 6.65 12.58
CA LEU A 71 10.26 5.57 12.05
C LEU A 71 10.41 5.48 10.51
N GLY A 72 10.33 6.62 9.84
CA GLY A 72 10.54 6.70 8.39
C GLY A 72 11.95 6.24 7.97
N SER A 73 12.98 6.57 8.75
CA SER A 73 14.35 6.08 8.50
C SER A 73 14.44 4.56 8.63
N LEU A 74 13.86 3.99 9.70
CA LEU A 74 13.84 2.54 9.91
C LEU A 74 13.11 1.80 8.78
N MET A 75 11.93 2.28 8.40
CA MET A 75 11.13 1.64 7.33
C MET A 75 11.75 1.79 5.95
N THR A 76 12.48 2.88 5.68
CA THR A 76 13.16 3.07 4.40
C THR A 76 14.46 2.28 4.29
N ASN A 77 15.24 2.18 5.37
CA ASN A 77 16.43 1.32 5.42
C ASN A 77 16.07 -0.17 5.40
N GLY A 78 14.93 -0.52 6.01
CA GLY A 78 14.37 -1.88 6.01
C GLY A 78 13.38 -2.16 4.88
N ALA A 79 13.30 -1.31 3.85
CA ALA A 79 12.23 -1.35 2.84
C ALA A 79 12.09 -2.72 2.17
N SER A 80 13.20 -3.40 1.85
CA SER A 80 13.17 -4.73 1.26
C SER A 80 12.52 -5.77 2.18
N TYR A 81 12.79 -5.71 3.49
CA TYR A 81 12.14 -6.57 4.48
C TYR A 81 10.66 -6.25 4.62
N VAL A 82 10.31 -4.96 4.64
CA VAL A 82 8.90 -4.50 4.68
C VAL A 82 8.13 -5.03 3.47
N GLY A 83 8.73 -4.95 2.27
CA GLY A 83 8.16 -5.49 1.04
C GLY A 83 7.99 -7.01 1.06
N LEU A 84 8.99 -7.75 1.55
CA LEU A 84 8.91 -9.22 1.66
C LEU A 84 7.85 -9.66 2.67
N ILE A 85 7.84 -9.08 3.87
CA ILE A 85 6.87 -9.42 4.92
C ILE A 85 5.45 -9.07 4.45
N GLY A 86 5.26 -7.88 3.88
CA GLY A 86 3.98 -7.47 3.32
C GLY A 86 3.53 -8.40 2.18
N GLY A 87 4.41 -8.72 1.24
CA GLY A 87 4.12 -9.61 0.12
C GLY A 87 3.77 -11.03 0.55
N ILE A 88 4.54 -11.63 1.46
CA ILE A 88 4.23 -12.94 2.04
C ILE A 88 2.88 -12.90 2.75
N THR A 89 2.61 -11.84 3.52
CA THR A 89 1.34 -11.68 4.23
C THR A 89 0.17 -11.58 3.25
N CYS A 90 0.31 -10.84 2.14
CA CYS A 90 -0.69 -10.81 1.07
C CYS A 90 -0.95 -12.20 0.47
N ILE A 91 0.09 -12.99 0.19
CA ILE A 91 -0.03 -14.35 -0.35
C ILE A 91 -0.75 -15.26 0.65
N VAL A 92 -0.31 -15.28 1.91
CA VAL A 92 -0.94 -16.07 2.97
C VAL A 92 -2.39 -15.65 3.17
N SER A 93 -2.70 -14.36 3.06
CA SER A 93 -4.05 -13.82 3.20
C SER A 93 -4.97 -14.27 2.06
N ILE A 94 -4.48 -14.32 0.83
CA ILE A 94 -5.21 -14.87 -0.32
C ILE A 94 -5.46 -16.37 -0.10
N LEU A 95 -4.44 -17.12 0.30
CA LEU A 95 -4.58 -18.55 0.61
C LEU A 95 -5.58 -18.78 1.75
N TRP A 96 -5.56 -17.97 2.80
CA TRP A 96 -6.52 -18.03 3.90
C TRP A 96 -7.94 -17.66 3.45
N ALA A 97 -8.09 -16.66 2.59
CA ALA A 97 -9.38 -16.27 2.06
C ALA A 97 -10.04 -17.38 1.22
N LEU A 98 -9.23 -18.14 0.47
CA LEU A 98 -9.68 -19.24 -0.40
C LEU A 98 -9.82 -20.58 0.34
N TYR A 99 -8.91 -20.91 1.26
CA TYR A 99 -8.76 -22.24 1.86
C TYR A 99 -8.87 -22.27 3.39
N GLY A 100 -8.79 -21.14 4.09
CA GLY A 100 -8.68 -21.11 5.57
C GLY A 100 -9.89 -21.62 6.35
N ARG A 101 -11.04 -21.88 5.70
CA ARG A 101 -12.23 -22.51 6.31
C ARG A 101 -12.86 -23.58 5.41
N THR A 102 -12.04 -24.46 4.84
CA THR A 102 -12.55 -25.64 4.10
C THR A 102 -13.32 -26.63 4.99
N ASP A 103 -13.07 -26.61 6.30
CA ASP A 103 -13.62 -27.60 7.25
C ASP A 103 -15.07 -27.34 7.66
N ALA A 104 -15.68 -26.23 7.20
CA ALA A 104 -17.02 -25.81 7.63
C ALA A 104 -18.13 -26.10 6.60
N ASN A 105 -17.93 -27.05 5.66
CA ASN A 105 -18.95 -27.47 4.68
C ASN A 105 -19.58 -26.32 3.86
N PHE A 106 -18.84 -25.23 3.64
CA PHE A 106 -19.26 -24.12 2.77
C PHE A 106 -19.10 -24.50 1.30
N GLY A 107 -20.01 -25.35 0.79
CA GLY A 107 -20.40 -25.49 -0.61
C GLY A 107 -19.32 -25.57 -1.69
N GLY A 108 -19.73 -25.49 -2.95
CA GLY A 108 -18.84 -25.37 -4.10
C GLY A 108 -18.27 -23.96 -4.27
N ILE A 109 -17.43 -23.75 -5.29
CA ILE A 109 -16.91 -22.41 -5.66
C ILE A 109 -18.04 -21.41 -5.93
N ALA A 110 -19.16 -21.87 -6.50
CA ALA A 110 -20.32 -21.03 -6.80
C ALA A 110 -21.00 -20.48 -5.52
N ASP A 111 -21.24 -21.34 -4.52
CA ASP A 111 -21.87 -20.94 -3.26
C ASP A 111 -20.98 -19.95 -2.48
N ARG A 112 -19.66 -20.11 -2.59
CA ARG A 112 -18.68 -19.18 -1.99
C ARG A 112 -18.65 -17.82 -2.69
N TRP A 113 -18.86 -17.79 -4.01
CA TRP A 113 -18.96 -16.55 -4.77
C TRP A 113 -20.25 -15.80 -4.43
N GLU A 114 -21.38 -16.50 -4.34
CA GLU A 114 -22.65 -15.90 -3.96
C GLU A 114 -22.63 -15.37 -2.51
N PHE A 115 -22.01 -16.13 -1.59
CA PHE A 115 -21.74 -15.67 -0.23
C PHE A 115 -20.82 -14.44 -0.20
N LEU A 116 -19.78 -14.38 -1.03
CA LEU A 116 -18.91 -13.20 -1.17
C LEU A 116 -19.70 -11.95 -1.58
N VAL A 117 -20.52 -12.08 -2.61
CA VAL A 117 -21.35 -10.97 -3.11
C VAL A 117 -22.35 -10.51 -2.05
N GLY A 118 -23.00 -11.46 -1.35
CA GLY A 118 -23.88 -11.15 -0.22
C GLY A 118 -23.14 -10.47 0.94
N PHE A 119 -21.95 -10.97 1.29
CA PHE A 119 -21.11 -10.44 2.35
C PHE A 119 -20.69 -8.98 2.07
N PHE A 120 -20.34 -8.65 0.83
CA PHE A 120 -20.01 -7.27 0.44
C PHE A 120 -21.20 -6.32 0.47
N GLY A 121 -22.42 -6.83 0.26
CA GLY A 121 -23.64 -6.03 0.35
C GLY A 121 -24.15 -5.82 1.79
N SER A 122 -23.90 -6.77 2.69
CA SER A 122 -24.37 -6.73 4.07
C SER A 122 -23.39 -6.05 5.04
N GLU A 123 -22.09 -6.24 4.86
CA GLU A 123 -21.07 -5.75 5.78
C GLU A 123 -20.41 -4.47 5.26
N ARG A 124 -20.72 -3.34 5.91
CA ARG A 124 -20.16 -2.02 5.57
C ARG A 124 -18.63 -2.00 5.56
N LEU A 125 -18.02 -2.80 6.46
CA LEU A 125 -16.57 -2.91 6.57
C LEU A 125 -15.95 -3.60 5.34
N ALA A 126 -16.57 -4.68 4.86
CA ALA A 126 -16.12 -5.41 3.69
C ALA A 126 -16.23 -4.55 2.42
N TYR A 127 -17.31 -3.77 2.32
CA TYR A 127 -17.50 -2.78 1.27
C TYR A 127 -16.39 -1.71 1.26
N ALA A 128 -15.99 -1.21 2.44
CA ALA A 128 -14.89 -0.24 2.55
C ALA A 128 -13.57 -0.83 2.03
N PHE A 129 -13.25 -2.08 2.37
CA PHE A 129 -12.03 -2.75 1.88
C PHE A 129 -11.99 -2.93 0.36
N ILE A 130 -13.13 -3.11 -0.31
CA ILE A 130 -13.16 -3.11 -1.79
C ILE A 130 -12.70 -1.76 -2.32
N TRP A 131 -13.22 -0.67 -1.75
CA TRP A 131 -12.79 0.67 -2.14
C TRP A 131 -11.31 0.92 -1.83
N ASP A 132 -10.79 0.39 -0.73
CA ASP A 132 -9.34 0.43 -0.43
C ASP A 132 -8.54 -0.21 -1.55
N ILE A 133 -8.93 -1.41 -1.97
CA ILE A 133 -8.26 -2.15 -3.05
C ILE A 133 -8.33 -1.34 -4.35
N CYS A 134 -9.50 -0.83 -4.72
CA CYS A 134 -9.68 0.01 -5.91
C CYS A 134 -8.78 1.25 -5.88
N LEU A 135 -8.74 1.97 -4.75
CA LEU A 135 -7.94 3.17 -4.60
C LEU A 135 -6.44 2.85 -4.59
N TYR A 136 -6.03 1.73 -3.99
CA TYR A 136 -4.64 1.28 -4.01
C TYR A 136 -4.17 0.90 -5.40
N MET A 137 -5.04 0.28 -6.21
CA MET A 137 -4.73 0.00 -7.61
C MET A 137 -4.50 1.27 -8.44
N ILE A 138 -5.12 2.39 -8.07
CA ILE A 138 -4.93 3.69 -8.75
C ILE A 138 -3.71 4.43 -8.18
N PHE A 139 -3.59 4.49 -6.87
CA PHE A 139 -2.55 5.28 -6.20
C PHE A 139 -1.18 4.61 -6.22
N GLN A 140 -1.10 3.28 -6.20
CA GLN A 140 0.16 2.55 -6.31
C GLN A 140 0.96 2.94 -7.57
N PRO A 141 0.44 2.79 -8.81
CA PRO A 141 1.20 3.12 -10.01
C PRO A 141 1.56 4.60 -10.08
N TRP A 142 0.70 5.48 -9.57
CA TRP A 142 0.94 6.91 -9.55
C TRP A 142 2.08 7.29 -8.57
N LEU A 143 2.02 6.80 -7.32
CA LEU A 143 3.05 7.06 -6.31
C LEU A 143 4.40 6.46 -6.73
N LEU A 144 4.42 5.22 -7.20
CA LEU A 144 5.66 4.58 -7.65
C LEU A 144 6.24 5.30 -8.87
N GLY A 145 5.39 5.74 -9.79
CA GLY A 145 5.81 6.39 -11.02
C GLY A 145 6.56 7.70 -10.80
N ASP A 146 6.07 8.53 -9.88
CA ASP A 146 6.73 9.79 -9.53
C ASP A 146 8.00 9.59 -8.69
N ASN A 147 8.18 8.39 -8.11
CA ASN A 147 9.29 8.05 -7.22
C ASN A 147 10.33 7.11 -7.83
N LEU A 148 10.27 6.86 -9.15
CA LEU A 148 11.22 6.01 -9.86
C LEU A 148 12.68 6.47 -9.70
N GLN A 149 12.92 7.74 -9.40
CA GLN A 149 14.27 8.27 -9.11
C GLN A 149 14.95 7.69 -7.85
N ASN A 150 14.18 7.00 -6.98
CA ASN A 150 14.70 6.34 -5.78
C ASN A 150 14.98 4.84 -6.02
N VAL A 151 14.76 4.35 -7.24
CA VAL A 151 14.98 2.95 -7.63
C VAL A 151 16.36 2.85 -8.28
N GLN A 152 17.03 1.71 -8.09
CA GLN A 152 18.27 1.35 -8.78
C GLN A 152 18.14 1.57 -10.30
N GLU A 153 19.11 2.25 -10.91
CA GLU A 153 19.07 2.69 -12.32
C GLU A 153 18.83 1.53 -13.30
N ASP A 154 19.40 0.36 -13.03
CA ASP A 154 19.25 -0.85 -13.86
C ASP A 154 17.87 -1.51 -13.73
N LYS A 155 17.12 -1.20 -12.66
CA LYS A 155 15.79 -1.77 -12.37
C LYS A 155 14.63 -0.81 -12.62
N VAL A 156 14.89 0.46 -12.93
CA VAL A 156 13.85 1.48 -13.16
C VAL A 156 12.82 1.03 -14.19
N VAL A 157 13.28 0.48 -15.33
CA VAL A 157 12.39 0.02 -16.41
C VAL A 157 11.47 -1.10 -15.91
N LEU A 158 12.03 -2.08 -15.20
CA LEU A 158 11.27 -3.19 -14.63
C LEU A 158 10.19 -2.70 -13.66
N VAL A 159 10.57 -1.85 -12.71
CA VAL A 159 9.64 -1.30 -11.71
C VAL A 159 8.57 -0.43 -12.37
N ASN A 160 8.91 0.32 -13.42
CA ASN A 160 7.97 1.14 -14.17
C ASN A 160 6.86 0.31 -14.85
N TYR A 161 7.16 -0.90 -15.33
CA TYR A 161 6.14 -1.81 -15.84
C TYR A 161 5.36 -2.49 -14.71
N LEU A 162 6.05 -2.95 -13.67
CA LEU A 162 5.44 -3.69 -12.56
C LEU A 162 4.55 -2.81 -11.67
N ARG A 163 4.72 -1.48 -11.67
CA ARG A 163 3.95 -0.55 -10.81
C ARG A 163 2.43 -0.67 -10.97
N TYR A 164 1.95 -1.12 -12.13
CA TYR A 164 0.53 -1.32 -12.42
C TYR A 164 -0.03 -2.64 -11.89
N ILE A 165 0.83 -3.59 -11.51
CA ILE A 165 0.40 -4.87 -10.97
C ILE A 165 0.16 -4.71 -9.46
N PRO A 166 -1.08 -4.92 -8.97
CA PRO A 166 -1.42 -4.85 -7.54
C PRO A 166 -0.45 -5.64 -6.69
N VAL A 167 0.06 -5.06 -5.59
CA VAL A 167 1.00 -5.68 -4.63
C VAL A 167 2.39 -6.00 -5.22
N VAL A 168 2.48 -6.59 -6.41
CA VAL A 168 3.75 -6.93 -7.06
C VAL A 168 4.57 -5.69 -7.38
N GLY A 169 3.93 -4.63 -7.86
CA GLY A 169 4.60 -3.37 -8.16
C GLY A 169 5.27 -2.75 -6.95
N ILE A 170 4.56 -2.71 -5.81
CA ILE A 170 5.12 -2.16 -4.57
C ILE A 170 6.23 -3.05 -3.99
N ILE A 171 6.09 -4.37 -4.05
CA ILE A 171 7.17 -5.29 -3.65
C ILE A 171 8.41 -5.06 -4.50
N ALA A 172 8.28 -4.99 -5.82
CA ALA A 172 9.40 -4.75 -6.73
C ALA A 172 10.09 -3.40 -6.46
N TYR A 173 9.30 -2.34 -6.25
CA TYR A 173 9.81 -1.03 -5.87
C TYR A 173 10.61 -1.10 -4.55
N LEU A 174 10.09 -1.76 -3.52
CA LEU A 174 10.74 -1.84 -2.21
C LEU A 174 11.99 -2.72 -2.19
N LEU A 175 12.03 -3.76 -3.02
CA LEU A 175 13.22 -4.59 -3.20
C LEU A 175 14.34 -3.84 -3.95
N CYS A 176 13.97 -2.96 -4.88
CA CYS A 176 14.91 -2.19 -5.71
C CYS A 176 15.12 -0.76 -5.18
N LEU A 177 14.64 -0.46 -3.98
CA LEU A 177 14.73 0.86 -3.38
C LEU A 177 16.19 1.14 -2.99
N GLU A 178 16.77 2.18 -3.57
CA GLU A 178 18.08 2.70 -3.19
C GLU A 178 17.89 4.11 -2.67
N PRO A 179 17.56 4.27 -1.37
CA PRO A 179 17.27 5.57 -0.82
C PRO A 179 18.55 6.43 -0.92
N LYS A 180 18.49 7.52 -1.67
CA LYS A 180 19.55 8.54 -1.67
C LYS A 180 19.82 8.94 -0.23
N LYS A 181 21.06 8.75 0.23
CA LYS A 181 21.52 9.28 1.52
C LYS A 181 21.45 10.81 1.41
N VAL A 182 20.47 11.41 2.09
CA VAL A 182 20.40 12.85 2.32
C VAL A 182 21.28 13.17 3.51
#